data_AF-A0A0C1EMA2-F1
#
_entry.id   AF-A0A0C1EMA2-F1
#
_cell.length_a   1.000
_cell.length_b   1.000
_cell.length_c   1.000
_cell.angle_alpha   90.00
_cell.angle_beta   90.00
_cell.angle_gamma   90.00
#
_symmetry.space_group_name_H-M   'P 1'
#
loop_
_entity.id
_entity.type
_entity.pdbx_description
1 polymer ?
#
loop_
_entity_poly.entity_id
_entity_poly.type
_entity_poly.pdbx_seq_one_letter_code
_entity_poly.pdbx_strand_id
1 'polypeptide(L)'
;MIQVFTRNAAEKEILEFIQTRLRFTHQEVAAHCEASDWARQNFLRALQRKSVVTECGKDGRVQFYTVWGTDQANDIIVAANGHELDTAWSQNRLAKLLERMHQAGIDIELPTAEPRGPEEWEIWKYISERPYFTSADVASICASETIRTRFLKRLKQTRVMRVWGRSQGKTFLTVKTPEETRKDAKGKRGTKEGTIWSAIRHQRRFRPIDLFAALSSARPDISQKYILEYCRMLRRAGYLRNAARTRGMKNETPLFLIKNTGPLPPQRRNMTVVIDTNGDKIVYAPGGRLG
;
A
#
# COMPACT_ATOMS: atom_id res chain seq x y z
N MET A 1 17.89 28.10 -5.55
CA MET A 1 18.14 26.65 -5.35
C MET A 1 19.21 26.49 -4.28
N ILE A 2 19.04 25.57 -3.32
CA ILE A 2 20.18 25.16 -2.48
C ILE A 2 21.03 24.23 -3.34
N GLN A 3 22.04 24.78 -4.00
CA GLN A 3 22.98 24.00 -4.80
C GLN A 3 23.91 23.23 -3.85
N VAL A 4 23.46 22.06 -3.42
CA VAL A 4 24.32 21.12 -2.69
C VAL A 4 24.83 20.07 -3.66
N PHE A 5 26.16 19.98 -3.78
CA PHE A 5 26.80 18.91 -4.51
C PHE A 5 26.51 17.56 -3.82
N THR A 6 25.86 16.64 -4.53
CA THR A 6 25.58 15.28 -4.08
C THR A 6 26.58 14.31 -4.69
N ARG A 7 27.15 13.43 -3.89
CA ARG A 7 28.23 12.52 -4.29
C ARG A 7 27.72 11.18 -4.80
N ASN A 8 26.50 10.80 -4.45
CA ASN A 8 25.91 9.52 -4.81
C ASN A 8 24.38 9.63 -4.97
N ALA A 9 23.77 8.58 -5.53
CA ALA A 9 22.33 8.54 -5.80
C ALA A 9 21.46 8.64 -4.53
N ALA A 10 21.96 8.15 -3.39
CA ALA A 10 21.26 8.22 -2.11
C ALA A 10 21.22 9.65 -1.55
N GLU A 11 22.32 10.39 -1.62
CA GLU A 11 22.38 11.81 -1.24
C GLU A 11 21.44 12.66 -2.09
N LYS A 12 21.37 12.35 -3.40
CA LYS A 12 20.41 12.99 -4.32
C LYS A 12 18.97 12.70 -3.93
N GLU A 13 18.65 11.45 -3.62
CA GLU A 13 17.31 11.03 -3.18
C GLU A 13 16.91 11.70 -1.86
N ILE A 14 17.83 11.83 -0.90
CA ILE A 14 17.57 12.56 0.35
C ILE A 14 17.34 14.05 0.08
N LEU A 15 18.14 14.67 -0.80
CA LEU A 15 18.01 16.09 -1.14
C LEU A 15 16.67 16.39 -1.83
N GLU A 16 16.29 15.58 -2.82
CA GLU A 16 14.98 15.68 -3.48
C GLU A 16 13.84 15.53 -2.47
N PHE A 17 13.96 14.56 -1.55
CA PHE A 17 12.96 14.34 -0.52
C PHE A 17 12.77 15.54 0.42
N ILE A 18 13.85 16.08 0.99
CA ILE A 18 13.76 17.17 1.97
C ILE A 18 13.30 18.48 1.31
N GLN A 19 13.61 18.70 0.03
CA GLN A 19 13.16 19.87 -0.73
C GLN A 19 11.67 19.86 -1.08
N THR A 20 11.00 18.71 -1.02
CA THR A 20 9.55 18.63 -1.30
C THR A 20 8.68 18.90 -0.07
N ARG A 21 9.28 19.25 1.07
CA ARG A 21 8.57 19.35 2.35
C ARG A 21 8.92 20.61 3.10
N LEU A 22 7.92 21.17 3.78
CA LEU A 22 8.13 22.30 4.68
C LEU A 22 8.96 21.91 5.91
N ARG A 23 8.73 20.72 6.46
CA ARG A 23 9.54 20.11 7.53
C ARG A 23 9.62 18.60 7.37
N PHE A 24 10.65 17.98 7.93
CA PHE A 24 10.87 16.53 7.88
C PHE A 24 11.54 16.02 9.16
N THR A 25 11.50 14.71 9.38
CA THR A 25 12.24 14.04 10.47
C THR A 25 13.25 13.02 9.94
N HIS A 26 14.21 12.62 10.76
CA HIS A 26 15.13 11.53 10.41
C HIS A 26 14.41 10.22 10.09
N GLN A 27 13.31 9.92 10.79
CA GLN A 27 12.52 8.71 10.56
C GLN A 27 11.82 8.75 9.20
N GLU A 28 11.36 9.92 8.78
CA GLU A 28 10.74 10.09 7.46
C GLU A 28 11.76 9.96 6.32
N VAL A 29 12.99 10.45 6.52
CA VAL A 29 14.10 10.24 5.57
C VAL A 29 14.47 8.75 5.51
N ALA A 30 14.50 8.06 6.65
CA ALA A 30 14.74 6.62 6.72
C ALA A 30 13.65 5.78 6.03
N ALA A 31 12.39 6.24 6.06
CA ALA A 31 11.31 5.60 5.33
C ALA A 31 11.38 5.84 3.82
N HIS A 32 12.10 6.87 3.36
CA HIS A 32 12.18 7.23 1.94
C HIS A 32 13.41 6.65 1.24
N CYS A 33 14.58 6.68 1.89
CA CYS A 33 15.85 6.28 1.29
C CYS A 33 16.38 4.96 1.89
N GLU A 34 16.70 4.00 1.02
CA GLU A 34 17.20 2.67 1.40
C GLU A 34 18.69 2.65 1.82
N ALA A 35 19.38 3.79 1.76
CA ALA A 35 20.75 3.93 2.25
C ALA A 35 20.87 3.59 3.73
N SER A 36 22.05 3.17 4.20
CA SER A 36 22.25 2.83 5.60
C SER A 36 21.96 4.01 6.55
N ASP A 37 21.52 3.70 7.76
CA ASP A 37 21.25 4.69 8.82
C ASP A 37 22.41 5.66 9.01
N TRP A 38 23.64 5.12 9.01
CA TRP A 38 24.87 5.90 9.09
C TRP A 38 25.02 6.86 7.91
N ALA A 39 24.81 6.41 6.68
CA ALA A 39 24.94 7.25 5.49
C ALA A 39 23.91 8.40 5.48
N ARG A 40 22.66 8.12 5.84
CA ARG A 40 21.60 9.14 5.92
C ARG A 40 21.89 10.17 7.02
N GLN A 41 22.29 9.72 8.21
CA GLN A 41 22.63 10.62 9.32
C GLN A 41 23.87 11.46 9.00
N ASN A 42 24.91 10.86 8.42
CA ASN A 42 26.14 11.57 8.08
C ASN A 42 25.87 12.67 7.04
N PHE A 43 25.06 12.39 6.03
CA PHE A 43 24.68 13.39 5.03
C PHE A 43 23.84 14.52 5.62
N LEU A 44 22.82 14.21 6.43
CA LEU A 44 22.00 15.24 7.09
C LEU A 44 22.84 16.11 8.04
N ARG A 45 23.77 15.53 8.79
CA ARG A 45 24.74 16.29 9.61
C ARG A 45 25.67 17.15 8.77
N ALA A 46 26.06 16.70 7.58
CA ALA A 46 26.85 17.51 6.65
C ALA A 46 26.05 18.71 6.12
N LEU A 47 24.74 18.55 5.88
CA LEU A 47 23.85 19.64 5.49
C LEU A 47 23.62 20.64 6.63
N GLN A 48 23.47 20.16 7.86
CA GLN A 48 23.36 21.01 9.06
C GLN A 48 24.62 21.85 9.28
N ARG A 49 25.81 21.25 9.15
CA ARG A 49 27.09 21.99 9.25
C ARG A 49 27.25 23.07 8.19
N LYS A 50 26.57 22.94 7.06
CA LYS A 50 26.53 23.93 5.97
C LYS A 50 25.36 24.93 6.10
N SER A 51 24.63 24.89 7.22
CA SER A 51 23.43 25.71 7.47
C SER A 51 22.34 25.55 6.42
N VAL A 52 22.33 24.42 5.70
CA VAL A 52 21.31 24.08 4.70
C VAL A 52 20.08 23.48 5.37
N VAL A 53 20.28 22.70 6.43
CA VAL A 53 19.21 22.09 7.21
C VAL A 53 19.21 22.73 8.59
N THR A 54 18.06 23.28 8.97
CA THR A 54 17.87 23.97 10.25
C THR A 54 16.80 23.24 11.06
N GLU A 55 16.97 23.21 12.38
CA GLU A 55 15.95 22.70 13.29
C GLU A 55 14.74 23.65 13.31
N CYS A 56 13.53 23.10 13.19
CA CYS A 56 12.29 23.88 13.08
C CYS A 56 11.22 23.43 14.10
N GLY A 57 11.67 22.94 15.25
CA GLY A 57 10.82 22.59 16.38
C GLY A 57 10.85 21.10 16.75
N LYS A 58 10.16 20.79 17.84
CA LYS A 58 10.10 19.46 18.44
C LYS A 58 8.68 19.16 18.89
N ASP A 59 8.20 17.95 18.60
CA ASP A 59 6.94 17.43 19.12
C ASP A 59 7.25 16.20 19.99
N GLY A 60 7.09 16.35 21.30
CA GLY A 60 7.49 15.34 22.29
C GLY A 60 8.98 14.97 22.18
N ARG A 61 9.28 13.76 21.67
CA ARG A 61 10.65 13.26 21.45
C ARG A 61 11.13 13.41 20.00
N VAL A 62 10.28 13.85 19.08
CA VAL A 62 10.56 13.90 17.64
C VAL A 62 11.05 15.30 17.26
N GLN A 63 12.26 15.38 16.71
CA GLN A 63 12.86 16.62 16.20
C GLN A 63 12.51 16.82 14.73
N PHE A 64 12.08 18.04 14.37
CA PHE A 64 11.78 18.43 12.98
C PHE A 64 12.86 19.34 12.42
N TYR A 65 13.10 19.18 11.12
CA TYR A 65 14.09 19.93 10.37
C TYR A 65 13.48 20.52 9.11
N THR A 66 14.03 21.63 8.64
CA THR A 66 13.62 22.29 7.40
C THR A 66 14.84 22.68 6.57
N VAL A 67 14.65 22.77 5.26
CA VAL A 67 15.67 23.29 4.33
C VAL A 67 15.36 24.72 3.87
N TRP A 68 14.26 25.31 4.31
CA TRP A 68 13.79 26.61 3.81
C TRP A 68 14.40 27.82 4.54
N GLY A 69 15.55 27.64 5.18
CA GLY A 69 16.26 28.69 5.92
C GLY A 69 15.74 28.93 7.34
N THR A 70 16.42 29.83 8.05
CA THR A 70 16.16 30.15 9.46
C THR A 70 14.84 30.88 9.67
N ASP A 71 14.46 31.77 8.75
CA ASP A 71 13.23 32.56 8.87
C ASP A 71 12.01 31.67 8.77
N GLN A 72 12.01 30.73 7.82
CA GLN A 72 10.94 29.76 7.67
C GLN A 72 10.92 28.73 8.81
N ALA A 73 12.08 28.41 9.40
CA ALA A 73 12.14 27.58 10.61
C ALA A 73 11.43 28.26 11.79
N ASN A 74 11.62 29.58 11.97
CA ASN A 74 10.95 30.36 13.01
C ASN A 74 9.43 30.44 12.77
N ASP A 75 8.98 30.66 11.54
CA ASP A 75 7.56 30.63 11.19
C ASP A 75 6.90 29.29 11.53
N ILE A 76 7.59 28.17 11.26
CA ILE A 76 7.13 26.82 11.59
C ILE A 76 7.04 26.63 13.11
N ILE A 77 8.02 27.14 13.87
CA ILE A 77 8.01 27.07 15.34
C ILE A 77 6.84 27.87 15.92
N VAL A 78 6.61 29.10 15.42
CA VAL A 78 5.50 29.95 15.86
C VAL A 78 4.14 29.30 15.56
N ALA A 79 3.95 28.77 14.35
CA ALA A 79 2.73 28.06 13.97
C ALA A 79 2.51 26.76 14.78
N ALA A 80 3.59 26.10 15.21
CA ALA A 80 3.52 24.87 16.02
C ALA A 80 3.00 25.18 17.41
N ASN A 81 3.51 26.25 18.01
CA ASN A 81 3.12 26.70 19.33
C ASN A 81 1.70 27.28 19.36
N GLY A 82 1.21 27.81 18.22
CA GLY A 82 -0.18 28.28 18.07
C GLY A 82 -1.21 27.18 17.76
N HIS A 83 -0.82 25.91 17.66
CA HIS A 83 -1.68 24.78 17.23
C HIS A 83 -2.28 24.93 15.82
N GLU A 84 -1.76 25.83 14.99
CA GLU A 84 -2.22 26.07 13.61
C GLU A 84 -1.54 25.14 12.59
N LEU A 85 -0.60 24.31 13.04
CA LEU A 85 0.21 23.44 12.21
C LEU A 85 -0.55 22.16 11.80
N ASP A 86 -1.62 22.34 11.04
CA ASP A 86 -2.35 21.26 10.40
C ASP A 86 -1.81 20.93 8.98
N THR A 87 -2.35 19.88 8.38
CA THR A 87 -1.92 19.41 7.04
C THR A 87 -2.27 20.43 5.95
N ALA A 88 -3.37 21.17 6.12
CA ALA A 88 -3.86 22.15 5.15
C ALA A 88 -2.99 23.42 5.16
N TRP A 89 -2.61 23.90 6.34
CA TRP A 89 -1.69 25.02 6.54
C TRP A 89 -0.32 24.72 5.92
N SER A 90 0.21 23.52 6.18
CA SER A 90 1.51 23.08 5.65
C SER A 90 1.52 23.03 4.11
N GLN A 91 0.43 22.54 3.50
CA GLN A 91 0.28 22.47 2.04
C GLN A 91 0.10 23.85 1.41
N ASN A 92 -0.73 24.71 2.00
CA ASN A 92 -0.97 26.06 1.50
C ASN A 92 0.27 26.96 1.63
N ARG A 93 1.02 26.84 2.73
CA ARG A 93 2.29 27.56 2.93
C ARG A 93 3.37 27.08 1.95
N LEU A 94 3.47 25.77 1.71
CA LEU A 94 4.39 25.22 0.71
C LEU A 94 4.03 25.71 -0.71
N ALA A 95 2.74 25.74 -1.07
CA ALA A 95 2.29 26.27 -2.35
C ALA A 95 2.69 27.74 -2.54
N LYS A 96 2.48 28.59 -1.52
CA LYS A 96 2.90 30.01 -1.56
C LYS A 96 4.41 30.20 -1.65
N LEU A 97 5.20 29.34 -1.00
CA LEU A 97 6.67 29.36 -1.11
C LEU A 97 7.12 28.98 -2.53
N LEU A 98 6.51 27.96 -3.12
CA LEU A 98 6.79 27.53 -4.49
C LEU A 98 6.41 28.61 -5.50
N GLU A 99 5.27 29.29 -5.30
CA GLU A 99 4.83 30.42 -6.13
C GLU A 99 5.81 31.60 -6.07
N ARG A 100 6.29 31.97 -4.87
CA ARG A 100 7.34 32.99 -4.70
C ARG A 100 8.65 32.60 -5.38
N MET A 101 9.01 31.31 -5.35
CA MET A 101 10.22 30.83 -6.02
C MET A 101 10.10 30.82 -7.55
N HIS A 102 8.91 30.51 -8.08
CA HIS A 102 8.62 30.60 -9.50
C HIS A 102 8.68 32.05 -10.00
N GLN A 103 8.15 33.01 -9.23
CA GLN A 103 8.29 34.45 -9.49
C GLN A 103 9.75 34.94 -9.44
N ALA A 104 10.62 34.27 -8.67
CA ALA A 104 12.06 34.52 -8.61
C ALA A 104 12.86 33.80 -9.71
N GLY A 105 12.19 33.18 -10.69
CA GLY A 105 12.84 32.49 -11.81
C GLY A 105 13.45 31.12 -11.48
N ILE A 106 13.04 30.51 -10.37
CA ILE A 106 13.48 29.16 -9.97
C ILE A 106 12.36 28.16 -10.30
N ASP A 107 12.46 27.50 -11.46
CA ASP A 107 11.50 26.47 -11.86
C ASP A 107 11.75 25.17 -11.09
N ILE A 108 10.73 24.74 -10.33
CA ILE A 108 10.72 23.48 -9.60
C ILE A 108 9.66 22.59 -10.26
N GLU A 109 10.09 21.67 -11.13
CA GLU A 109 9.20 20.63 -11.63
C GLU A 109 8.81 19.69 -10.47
N LEU A 110 7.61 19.89 -9.91
CA LEU A 110 7.04 18.92 -8.99
C LEU A 110 6.74 17.62 -9.75
N PRO A 111 7.13 16.45 -9.22
CA PRO A 111 6.71 15.18 -9.80
C PRO A 111 5.18 15.08 -9.69
N THR A 112 4.47 15.23 -10.80
CA THR A 112 3.02 15.01 -10.85
C THR A 112 2.72 13.51 -10.92
N ALA A 113 1.70 13.05 -10.21
CA ALA A 113 1.23 11.66 -10.28
C ALA A 113 0.50 11.33 -11.59
N GLU A 114 0.18 12.35 -12.40
CA GLU A 114 -0.54 12.22 -13.65
C GLU A 114 0.31 11.49 -14.72
N PRO A 115 -0.31 10.62 -15.53
CA PRO A 115 0.37 9.98 -16.65
C PRO A 115 0.66 11.00 -17.76
N ARG A 116 1.90 11.02 -18.24
CA ARG A 116 2.43 11.95 -19.25
C ARG A 116 2.39 11.38 -20.68
N GLY A 117 1.98 10.12 -20.86
CA GLY A 117 1.94 9.46 -22.17
C GLY A 117 1.04 8.23 -22.20
N PRO A 118 0.78 7.66 -23.40
CA PRO A 118 -0.18 6.57 -23.58
C PRO A 118 0.20 5.31 -22.79
N GLU A 119 1.49 4.98 -22.74
CA GLU A 119 1.99 3.81 -21.99
C GLU A 119 1.85 4.00 -20.47
N GLU A 120 2.06 5.22 -19.96
CA GLU A 120 1.83 5.53 -18.54
C GLU A 120 0.33 5.50 -18.21
N TRP A 121 -0.53 5.90 -19.15
CA TRP A 121 -1.99 5.83 -19.01
C TRP A 121 -2.49 4.38 -18.92
N GLU A 122 -1.93 3.48 -19.73
CA GLU A 122 -2.24 2.05 -19.64
C GLU A 122 -1.78 1.45 -18.31
N ILE A 123 -0.58 1.80 -17.84
CA ILE A 123 -0.10 1.40 -16.51
C ILE A 123 -1.05 1.95 -15.43
N TRP A 124 -1.43 3.22 -15.50
CA TRP A 124 -2.30 3.88 -14.52
C TRP A 124 -3.69 3.23 -14.47
N LYS A 125 -4.31 2.98 -15.61
CA LYS A 125 -5.58 2.26 -15.72
C LYS A 125 -5.47 0.87 -15.08
N TYR A 126 -4.42 0.13 -15.40
CA TYR A 126 -4.21 -1.22 -14.86
C TYR A 126 -4.04 -1.23 -13.34
N ILE A 127 -3.23 -0.32 -12.78
CA ILE A 127 -2.94 -0.30 -11.34
C ILE A 127 -4.08 0.29 -10.50
N SER A 128 -4.87 1.21 -11.06
CA SER A 128 -6.01 1.83 -10.37
C SER A 128 -7.21 0.91 -10.24
N GLU A 129 -7.45 0.03 -11.22
CA GLU A 129 -8.53 -0.97 -11.17
C GLU A 129 -8.25 -2.10 -10.15
N ARG A 130 -6.97 -2.33 -9.81
CA ARG A 130 -6.56 -3.45 -8.95
C ARG A 130 -6.33 -3.01 -7.50
N PRO A 131 -6.68 -3.86 -6.51
CA PRO A 131 -6.41 -3.56 -5.10
C PRO A 131 -4.92 -3.62 -4.76
N TYR A 132 -4.15 -4.46 -5.47
CA TYR A 132 -2.72 -4.60 -5.35
C TYR A 132 -2.13 -5.11 -6.66
N PHE A 133 -0.87 -4.79 -6.92
CA PHE A 133 -0.12 -5.24 -8.09
C PHE A 133 1.35 -5.41 -7.74
N THR A 134 2.10 -6.13 -8.55
CA THR A 134 3.55 -6.28 -8.45
C THR A 134 4.25 -5.57 -9.62
N SER A 135 5.55 -5.29 -9.50
CA SER A 135 6.34 -4.76 -10.61
C SER A 135 6.34 -5.69 -11.84
N ALA A 136 6.30 -7.01 -11.61
CA ALA A 136 6.18 -8.01 -12.66
C ALA A 136 4.83 -7.94 -13.39
N ASP A 137 3.73 -7.60 -12.68
CA ASP A 137 2.42 -7.43 -13.30
C ASP A 137 2.42 -6.23 -14.27
N VAL A 138 3.10 -5.14 -13.91
CA VAL A 138 3.23 -3.95 -14.76
C VAL A 138 4.12 -4.22 -15.98
N ALA A 139 5.09 -5.14 -15.88
CA ALA A 139 5.90 -5.58 -17.01
C ALA A 139 5.09 -6.25 -18.12
N SER A 140 3.91 -6.80 -17.81
CA SER A 140 3.03 -7.39 -18.82
C SER A 140 2.22 -6.36 -19.62
N ILE A 141 2.17 -5.11 -19.17
CA ILE A 141 1.38 -4.03 -19.77
C ILE A 141 2.25 -3.10 -20.60
N CYS A 142 3.40 -2.72 -20.08
CA CYS A 142 4.34 -1.86 -20.79
C CYS A 142 5.64 -2.64 -21.00
N ALA A 143 6.09 -2.79 -22.25
CA ALA A 143 7.34 -3.49 -22.57
C ALA A 143 8.58 -2.72 -22.10
N SER A 144 8.52 -1.38 -22.08
CA SER A 144 9.64 -0.50 -21.74
C SER A 144 9.93 -0.45 -20.23
N GLU A 145 11.06 -1.02 -19.81
CA GLU A 145 11.48 -1.02 -18.40
C GLU A 145 11.75 0.38 -17.86
N THR A 146 12.31 1.25 -18.67
CA THR A 146 12.61 2.64 -18.32
C THR A 146 11.35 3.40 -17.95
N ILE A 147 10.28 3.23 -18.74
CA ILE A 147 9.01 3.93 -18.53
C ILE A 147 8.32 3.40 -17.28
N ARG A 148 8.23 2.07 -17.12
CA ARG A 148 7.70 1.46 -15.90
C ARG A 148 8.41 1.97 -14.65
N THR A 149 9.75 1.94 -14.66
CA THR A 149 10.56 2.29 -13.49
C THR A 149 10.42 3.76 -13.15
N ARG A 150 10.47 4.66 -14.16
CA ARG A 150 10.28 6.10 -13.95
C ARG A 150 8.89 6.43 -13.44
N PHE A 151 7.85 5.85 -14.05
CA PHE A 151 6.47 6.13 -13.65
C PHE A 151 6.16 5.60 -12.25
N LEU A 152 6.52 4.35 -11.95
CA LEU A 152 6.36 3.79 -10.60
C LEU A 152 7.19 4.55 -9.55
N LYS A 153 8.41 4.99 -9.89
CA LYS A 153 9.21 5.86 -9.00
C LYS A 153 8.50 7.19 -8.75
N ARG A 154 7.92 7.81 -9.77
CA ARG A 154 7.14 9.05 -9.65
C ARG A 154 5.92 8.86 -8.75
N LEU A 155 5.16 7.79 -8.93
CA LEU A 155 4.03 7.44 -8.06
C LEU A 155 4.42 7.16 -6.61
N LYS A 156 5.62 6.60 -6.37
CA LYS A 156 6.19 6.41 -5.02
C LYS A 156 6.57 7.74 -4.39
N GLN A 157 7.22 8.62 -5.15
CA GLN A 157 7.65 9.95 -4.70
C GLN A 157 6.45 10.84 -4.32
N THR A 158 5.35 10.75 -5.08
CA THR A 158 4.11 11.50 -4.81
C THR A 158 3.21 10.88 -3.74
N ARG A 159 3.63 9.78 -3.09
CA ARG A 159 2.87 9.02 -2.08
C ARG A 159 1.51 8.47 -2.55
N VAL A 160 1.24 8.52 -3.85
CA VAL A 160 0.08 7.89 -4.48
C VAL A 160 0.22 6.37 -4.42
N MET A 161 1.42 5.85 -4.67
CA MET A 161 1.72 4.42 -4.57
C MET A 161 2.41 4.08 -3.24
N ARG A 162 1.97 3.00 -2.60
CA ARG A 162 2.46 2.51 -1.30
C ARG A 162 2.69 1.01 -1.34
N VAL A 163 3.55 0.51 -0.45
CA VAL A 163 3.72 -0.93 -0.26
C VAL A 163 2.53 -1.48 0.53
N TRP A 164 1.78 -2.40 -0.08
CA TRP A 164 0.68 -3.11 0.56
C TRP A 164 1.18 -4.26 1.45
N GLY A 165 2.19 -4.98 1.01
CA GLY A 165 2.77 -6.09 1.76
C GLY A 165 3.86 -6.83 0.99
N ARG A 166 4.52 -7.77 1.67
CA ARG A 166 5.51 -8.67 1.08
C ARG A 166 5.06 -10.12 1.29
N SER A 167 5.08 -10.93 0.24
CA SER A 167 4.79 -12.36 0.33
C SER A 167 5.62 -13.13 -0.69
N GLN A 168 6.23 -14.24 -0.28
CA GLN A 168 7.06 -15.11 -1.12
C GLN A 168 8.12 -14.35 -1.95
N GLY A 169 8.83 -13.41 -1.32
CA GLY A 169 9.86 -12.60 -1.99
C GLY A 169 9.35 -11.52 -2.95
N LYS A 170 8.03 -11.40 -3.14
CA LYS A 170 7.40 -10.38 -4.00
C LYS A 170 6.85 -9.23 -3.17
N THR A 171 7.06 -8.01 -3.65
CA THR A 171 6.50 -6.79 -3.06
C THR A 171 5.21 -6.43 -3.77
N PHE A 172 4.12 -6.36 -3.01
CA PHE A 172 2.81 -5.92 -3.48
C PHE A 172 2.68 -4.42 -3.22
N LEU A 173 2.32 -3.68 -4.26
CA LEU A 173 2.12 -2.24 -4.27
C LEU A 173 0.63 -1.95 -4.43
N THR A 174 0.18 -0.81 -3.91
CA THR A 174 -1.19 -0.34 -4.09
C THR A 174 -1.19 1.17 -4.29
N VAL A 175 -2.08 1.64 -5.17
CA VAL A 175 -2.37 3.07 -5.34
C VAL A 175 -3.64 3.49 -4.60
N LYS A 176 -4.35 2.53 -3.97
CA LYS A 176 -5.56 2.81 -3.23
C LYS A 176 -5.24 3.50 -1.90
N THR A 177 -6.08 4.45 -1.53
CA THR A 177 -5.96 5.11 -0.22
C THR A 177 -6.29 4.11 0.90
N PRO A 178 -5.82 4.35 2.15
CA PRO A 178 -6.23 3.55 3.29
C PRO A 178 -7.75 3.53 3.50
N GLU A 179 -8.44 4.61 3.14
CA GLU A 179 -9.90 4.71 3.23
C GLU A 179 -10.59 3.84 2.19
N GLU A 180 -10.15 3.88 0.94
CA GLU A 180 -10.62 2.97 -0.12
C GLU A 180 -10.33 1.52 0.23
N THR A 181 -9.16 1.24 0.80
CA THR A 181 -8.78 -0.10 1.26
C THR A 181 -9.68 -0.55 2.41
N ARG A 182 -10.03 0.34 3.35
CA ARG A 182 -10.98 0.07 4.44
C ARG A 182 -12.39 -0.12 3.91
N LYS A 183 -12.82 0.67 2.94
CA LYS A 183 -14.13 0.57 2.27
C LYS A 183 -14.25 -0.75 1.50
N ASP A 184 -13.21 -1.13 0.76
CA ASP A 184 -13.10 -2.43 0.08
C ASP A 184 -13.12 -3.59 1.08
N ALA A 185 -12.39 -3.47 2.20
CA ALA A 185 -12.39 -4.47 3.26
C ALA A 185 -13.77 -4.58 3.94
N LYS A 186 -14.45 -3.45 4.18
CA LYS A 186 -15.82 -3.40 4.72
C LYS A 186 -16.81 -4.03 3.74
N GLY A 187 -16.71 -3.71 2.46
CA GLY A 187 -17.53 -4.30 1.39
C GLY A 187 -17.32 -5.82 1.29
N LYS A 188 -16.07 -6.29 1.34
CA LYS A 188 -15.74 -7.73 1.34
C LYS A 188 -16.22 -8.48 2.57
N ARG A 189 -16.30 -7.82 3.74
CA ARG A 189 -16.91 -8.39 4.95
C ARG A 189 -18.44 -8.45 4.84
N GLY A 190 -19.04 -7.50 4.13
CA GLY A 190 -20.48 -7.45 3.88
C GLY A 190 -21.00 -8.50 2.90
N THR A 191 -20.15 -9.15 2.11
CA THR A 191 -20.59 -10.22 1.20
C THR A 191 -21.09 -11.45 1.96
N LYS A 192 -21.78 -12.35 1.26
CA LYS A 192 -22.27 -13.61 1.83
C LYS A 192 -21.12 -14.41 2.42
N GLU A 193 -20.02 -14.53 1.68
CA GLU A 193 -18.79 -15.20 2.12
C GLU A 193 -18.14 -14.50 3.31
N GLY A 194 -18.09 -13.16 3.30
CA GLY A 194 -17.54 -12.36 4.41
C GLY A 194 -18.29 -12.56 5.72
N THR A 195 -19.60 -12.65 5.64
CA THR A 195 -20.47 -12.90 6.80
C THR A 195 -20.28 -14.32 7.33
N ILE A 196 -20.31 -15.32 6.44
CA ILE A 196 -20.08 -16.72 6.82
C ILE A 196 -18.69 -16.90 7.43
N TRP A 197 -17.65 -16.33 6.82
CA TRP A 197 -16.28 -16.38 7.33
C TRP A 197 -16.15 -15.74 8.72
N SER A 198 -16.82 -14.61 8.93
CA SER A 198 -16.81 -13.94 10.24
C SER A 198 -17.46 -14.79 11.32
N ALA A 199 -18.56 -15.49 11.00
CA ALA A 199 -19.23 -16.43 11.90
C ALA A 199 -18.35 -17.66 12.20
N ILE A 200 -17.74 -18.26 11.17
CA ILE A 200 -16.77 -19.36 11.29
C ILE A 200 -15.64 -18.99 12.25
N ARG A 201 -15.10 -17.78 12.11
CA ARG A 201 -13.99 -17.30 12.94
C ARG A 201 -14.36 -17.09 14.40
N HIS A 202 -15.60 -16.67 14.68
CA HIS A 202 -16.10 -16.53 16.05
C HIS A 202 -16.30 -17.88 16.71
N GLN A 203 -16.96 -18.81 16.02
CA GLN A 203 -17.31 -20.12 16.60
C GLN A 203 -16.08 -21.06 16.69
N ARG A 204 -15.15 -21.00 15.72
CA ARG A 204 -13.94 -21.85 15.55
C ARG A 204 -14.19 -23.36 15.41
N ARG A 205 -15.16 -23.90 16.12
CA ARG A 205 -15.73 -25.24 16.00
C ARG A 205 -17.23 -25.08 15.78
N PHE A 206 -17.75 -25.67 14.71
CA PHE A 206 -19.14 -25.46 14.30
C PHE A 206 -19.64 -26.60 13.42
N ARG A 207 -20.96 -26.72 13.27
CA ARG A 207 -21.58 -27.47 12.18
C ARG A 207 -22.17 -26.47 11.17
N PRO A 208 -22.19 -26.77 9.86
CA PRO A 208 -22.82 -25.89 8.87
C PRO A 208 -24.27 -25.50 9.20
N ILE A 209 -25.03 -26.39 9.84
CA ILE A 209 -26.40 -26.09 10.31
C ILE A 209 -26.43 -25.04 11.43
N ASP A 210 -25.44 -25.05 12.34
CA ASP A 210 -25.35 -24.06 13.42
C ASP A 210 -25.03 -22.66 12.87
N LEU A 211 -24.19 -22.59 11.82
CA LEU A 211 -23.93 -21.34 11.11
C LEU A 211 -25.18 -20.81 10.43
N PHE A 212 -25.97 -21.69 9.81
CA PHE A 212 -27.21 -21.27 9.18
C PHE A 212 -28.20 -20.71 10.21
N ALA A 213 -28.41 -21.41 11.32
CA ALA A 213 -29.29 -20.95 12.39
C ALA A 213 -28.84 -19.60 13.01
N ALA A 214 -27.54 -19.38 13.13
CA ALA A 214 -27.00 -18.11 13.63
C ALA A 214 -27.13 -16.93 12.64
N LEU A 215 -27.18 -17.22 11.34
CA LEU A 215 -27.19 -16.20 10.28
C LEU A 215 -28.56 -15.95 9.67
N SER A 216 -29.51 -16.88 9.80
CA SER A 216 -30.79 -16.84 9.08
C SER A 216 -31.64 -15.62 9.40
N SER A 217 -31.58 -15.10 10.64
CA SER A 217 -32.33 -13.91 11.06
C SER A 217 -31.76 -12.61 10.51
N ALA A 218 -30.42 -12.48 10.48
CA ALA A 218 -29.75 -11.26 10.05
C ALA A 218 -29.47 -11.23 8.53
N ARG A 219 -29.40 -12.40 7.88
CA ARG A 219 -28.99 -12.57 6.48
C ARG A 219 -29.85 -13.64 5.78
N PRO A 220 -31.13 -13.35 5.50
CA PRO A 220 -32.04 -14.29 4.83
C PRO A 220 -31.60 -14.61 3.39
N ASP A 221 -30.73 -13.79 2.80
CA ASP A 221 -30.13 -13.99 1.47
C ASP A 221 -29.12 -15.15 1.40
N ILE A 222 -28.71 -15.70 2.54
CA ILE A 222 -27.72 -16.78 2.65
C ILE A 222 -28.45 -18.11 2.90
N SER A 223 -28.52 -18.97 1.88
CA SER A 223 -29.14 -20.29 2.02
C SER A 223 -28.22 -21.29 2.71
N GLN A 224 -28.80 -22.28 3.39
CA GLN A 224 -28.04 -23.37 4.02
C GLN A 224 -27.18 -24.14 3.00
N LYS A 225 -27.71 -24.37 1.79
CA LYS A 225 -26.97 -25.01 0.68
C LYS A 225 -25.70 -24.22 0.34
N TYR A 226 -25.80 -22.90 0.26
CA TYR A 226 -24.66 -22.02 -0.04
C TYR A 226 -23.60 -22.07 1.07
N ILE A 227 -23.99 -22.07 2.35
CA ILE A 227 -23.07 -22.24 3.48
C ILE A 227 -22.30 -23.57 3.37
N LEU A 228 -23.00 -24.66 3.05
CA LEU A 228 -22.39 -25.97 2.89
C LEU A 228 -21.38 -26.00 1.72
N GLU A 229 -21.73 -25.42 0.58
CA GLU A 229 -20.82 -25.29 -0.56
C GLU A 229 -19.58 -24.46 -0.23
N TYR A 230 -19.75 -23.34 0.47
CA TYR A 230 -18.64 -22.50 0.93
C TYR A 230 -17.73 -23.25 1.92
N CYS A 231 -18.29 -23.98 2.89
CA CYS A 231 -17.52 -24.81 3.83
C CYS A 231 -16.76 -25.93 3.10
N ARG A 232 -17.36 -26.56 2.07
CA ARG A 232 -16.67 -27.56 1.24
C ARG A 232 -15.48 -26.96 0.51
N MET A 233 -15.64 -25.77 -0.06
CA MET A 233 -14.57 -25.03 -0.73
C MET A 233 -13.43 -24.73 0.26
N LEU A 234 -13.73 -24.17 1.43
CA LEU A 234 -12.75 -23.87 2.47
C LEU A 234 -12.02 -25.12 2.97
N ARG A 235 -12.72 -26.24 3.11
CA ARG A 235 -12.09 -27.53 3.47
C ARG A 235 -11.13 -28.00 2.39
N ARG A 236 -11.52 -27.96 1.11
CA ARG A 236 -10.64 -28.33 -0.02
C ARG A 236 -9.39 -27.45 -0.06
N ALA A 237 -9.54 -26.17 0.26
CA ALA A 237 -8.44 -25.21 0.36
C ALA A 237 -7.61 -25.31 1.66
N GLY A 238 -7.92 -26.27 2.55
CA GLY A 238 -7.15 -26.53 3.77
C GLY A 238 -7.38 -25.53 4.91
N TYR A 239 -8.45 -24.73 4.86
CA TYR A 239 -8.83 -23.81 5.95
C TYR A 239 -9.59 -24.52 7.06
N LEU A 240 -10.34 -25.58 6.73
CA LEU A 240 -11.18 -26.33 7.67
C LEU A 240 -10.77 -27.81 7.77
N ARG A 241 -10.94 -28.41 8.95
CA ARG A 241 -10.85 -29.86 9.19
C ARG A 241 -12.19 -30.42 9.61
N ASN A 242 -12.48 -31.67 9.23
CA ASN A 242 -13.55 -32.44 9.86
C ASN A 242 -13.06 -33.05 11.18
N ALA A 243 -13.94 -33.16 12.17
CA ALA A 243 -13.63 -33.89 13.42
C ALA A 243 -13.47 -35.40 13.20
N ALA A 244 -14.33 -35.97 12.34
CA ALA A 244 -14.33 -37.40 12.03
C ALA A 244 -13.82 -37.65 10.61
N ARG A 245 -13.26 -38.85 10.38
CA ARG A 245 -12.95 -39.38 9.04
C ARG A 245 -14.24 -39.78 8.30
N THR A 246 -15.12 -38.81 8.04
CA THR A 246 -16.32 -39.02 7.24
C THR A 246 -16.03 -38.80 5.75
N ARG A 247 -16.40 -39.77 4.91
CA ARG A 247 -16.23 -39.74 3.45
C ARG A 247 -16.97 -38.57 2.76
N GLY A 248 -17.97 -37.97 3.41
CA GLY A 248 -18.75 -36.85 2.86
C GLY A 248 -19.07 -35.77 3.89
N MET A 249 -19.05 -34.49 3.47
CA MET A 249 -19.47 -33.36 4.30
C MET A 249 -20.99 -33.14 4.15
N LYS A 250 -21.71 -33.29 5.27
CA LYS A 250 -23.13 -33.01 5.44
C LYS A 250 -23.34 -31.81 6.37
N ASN A 251 -24.57 -31.33 6.50
CA ASN A 251 -24.92 -30.17 7.33
C ASN A 251 -24.59 -30.33 8.82
N GLU A 252 -24.59 -31.56 9.32
CA GLU A 252 -24.30 -31.89 10.72
C GLU A 252 -22.82 -32.18 10.97
N THR A 253 -21.99 -32.17 9.91
CA THR A 253 -20.58 -32.53 10.05
C THR A 253 -19.86 -31.50 10.91
N PRO A 254 -19.25 -31.89 12.03
CA PRO A 254 -18.48 -30.98 12.85
C PRO A 254 -17.17 -30.58 12.15
N LEU A 255 -16.95 -29.27 12.04
CA LEU A 255 -15.82 -28.64 11.39
C LEU A 255 -15.01 -27.79 12.38
N PHE A 256 -13.72 -27.72 12.13
CA PHE A 256 -12.77 -26.88 12.86
C PHE A 256 -12.06 -25.93 11.90
N LEU A 257 -11.91 -24.69 12.32
CA LEU A 257 -11.04 -23.74 11.66
C LEU A 257 -9.57 -24.04 12.01
N ILE A 258 -8.76 -24.41 11.02
CA ILE A 258 -7.32 -24.69 11.19
C ILE A 258 -6.48 -23.46 10.81
N LYS A 259 -6.87 -22.75 9.74
CA LYS A 259 -6.12 -21.60 9.23
C LYS A 259 -6.98 -20.35 9.34
N ASN A 260 -6.61 -19.47 10.27
CA ASN A 260 -7.22 -18.16 10.39
C ASN A 260 -6.30 -17.10 9.74
N THR A 261 -6.53 -16.81 8.46
CA THR A 261 -5.73 -15.86 7.67
C THR A 261 -6.20 -14.41 7.79
N GLY A 262 -7.02 -14.10 8.81
CA GLY A 262 -7.47 -12.74 9.10
C GLY A 262 -8.93 -12.45 8.72
N PRO A 263 -9.34 -11.17 8.73
CA PRO A 263 -10.74 -10.77 8.72
C PRO A 263 -11.40 -10.74 7.34
N LEU A 264 -10.64 -10.99 6.27
CA LEU A 264 -11.18 -11.08 4.92
C LEU A 264 -11.46 -12.54 4.57
N PRO A 265 -12.61 -12.84 3.96
CA PRO A 265 -12.94 -14.21 3.58
C PRO A 265 -11.99 -14.72 2.50
N PRO A 266 -11.54 -15.99 2.57
CA PRO A 266 -10.96 -16.67 1.42
C PRO A 266 -11.98 -16.72 0.27
N GLN A 267 -11.54 -16.37 -0.94
CA GLN A 267 -12.40 -16.30 -2.13
C GLN A 267 -11.90 -17.26 -3.21
N ARG A 268 -12.84 -17.91 -3.90
CA ARG A 268 -12.55 -18.66 -5.12
C ARG A 268 -12.34 -17.65 -6.26
N ARG A 269 -11.21 -17.74 -6.94
CA ARG A 269 -10.96 -17.03 -8.20
C ARG A 269 -10.77 -18.06 -9.30
N ASN A 270 -11.51 -17.93 -10.40
CA ASN A 270 -11.25 -18.68 -11.61
C ASN A 270 -10.23 -17.89 -12.42
N MET A 271 -9.17 -18.56 -12.90
CA MET A 271 -8.12 -17.94 -13.70
C MET A 271 -8.06 -18.63 -15.06
N THR A 272 -8.01 -17.86 -16.13
CA THR A 272 -7.77 -18.38 -17.49
C THR A 272 -6.28 -18.68 -17.62
N VAL A 273 -5.96 -19.93 -17.94
CA VAL A 273 -4.57 -20.38 -18.13
C VAL A 273 -4.41 -20.80 -19.59
N VAL A 274 -3.40 -20.24 -20.26
CA VAL A 274 -3.00 -20.70 -21.60
C VAL A 274 -1.93 -21.77 -21.41
N ILE A 275 -2.27 -23.00 -21.80
CA ILE A 275 -1.40 -24.16 -21.73
C ILE A 275 -0.94 -24.45 -23.16
N ASP A 276 0.37 -24.44 -23.39
CA ASP A 276 0.95 -24.91 -24.65
C ASP A 276 1.11 -26.44 -24.56
N THR A 277 0.29 -27.14 -25.34
CA THR A 277 0.23 -28.60 -25.38
C THR A 277 1.46 -29.25 -26.02
N ASN A 278 2.33 -28.49 -26.69
CA ASN A 278 3.53 -29.03 -27.32
C ASN A 278 4.73 -29.08 -26.35
N GLY A 279 4.67 -28.38 -25.22
CA GLY A 279 5.76 -28.31 -24.24
C GLY A 279 5.37 -28.68 -22.81
N ASP A 280 4.12 -29.10 -22.57
CA ASP A 280 3.53 -29.34 -21.24
C ASP A 280 3.84 -28.20 -20.23
N LYS A 281 3.85 -26.97 -20.74
CA LYS A 281 4.20 -25.77 -19.98
C LYS A 281 3.06 -24.78 -19.99
N ILE A 282 2.74 -24.28 -18.79
CA ILE A 282 1.84 -23.15 -18.59
C ILE A 282 2.55 -21.89 -19.10
N VAL A 283 2.09 -21.34 -20.23
CA VAL A 283 2.72 -20.18 -20.90
C VAL A 283 2.20 -18.85 -20.34
N TYR A 284 0.95 -18.81 -19.86
CA TYR A 284 0.40 -17.59 -19.27
C TYR A 284 -0.68 -17.88 -18.21
N ALA A 285 -0.52 -17.28 -17.03
CA ALA A 285 -1.56 -17.15 -16.02
C ALA A 285 -1.50 -15.72 -15.46
N PRO A 286 -2.54 -14.88 -15.62
CA PRO A 286 -2.56 -13.54 -15.08
C PRO A 286 -2.76 -13.61 -13.56
N GLY A 287 -1.65 -13.57 -12.83
CA GLY A 287 -1.59 -13.69 -11.36
C GLY A 287 -0.77 -14.90 -10.95
N GLY A 288 0.56 -14.70 -10.93
CA GLY A 288 1.60 -15.54 -10.34
C GLY A 288 1.27 -16.99 -9.96
N ARG A 289 1.98 -17.93 -10.62
CA ARG A 289 2.18 -19.33 -10.22
C ARG A 289 2.01 -19.56 -8.70
N LEU A 290 0.96 -20.29 -8.33
CA LEU A 290 0.93 -21.05 -7.10
C LEU A 290 1.52 -22.42 -7.45
N GLY A 291 2.62 -22.80 -6.78
CA GLY A 291 3.20 -24.13 -6.88
C GLY A 291 2.24 -25.21 -6.41
#